data_AF-A0A8T1RZK5-F1
#
_entry.id   AF-A0A8T1RZK5-F1
#
_cell.length_a   1.000
_cell.length_b   1.000
_cell.length_c   1.000
_cell.angle_alpha   90.00
_cell.angle_beta   90.00
_cell.angle_gamma   90.00
#
_symmetry.space_group_name_H-M   'P 1'
#
loop_
_entity.id
_entity.type
_entity.pdbx_description
1 polymer ?
#
loop_
_entity_poly.entity_id
_entity_poly.type
_entity_poly.pdbx_seq_one_letter_code
_entity_poly.pdbx_strand_id
1 'polypeptide(L)'
;GVLYPQGKRRRLCLGDSPREEEEWFVIKRCPQWVSLKTKAKRYVSIICDTEVYAGSDKVTPKSVFHYEFDPDTNAVQLKTVNNCYLAQRKFKSIMANGRRMEPETNFRALWHCGKIFLQAFNGRFLGTMPIGLVVASAVHPGPGEAFGVRLANRSFLVLR
;
A
#
# COMPACT_ATOMS: atom_id res chain seq x y z
N GLY A 1 17.00 -20.56 -29.09
CA GLY A 1 16.10 -19.50 -28.62
C GLY A 1 16.36 -19.14 -27.18
N VAL A 2 16.74 -17.90 -26.93
CA VAL A 2 16.88 -17.26 -25.61
C VAL A 2 15.75 -16.24 -25.44
N LEU A 3 15.30 -16.02 -24.21
CA LEU A 3 14.25 -15.05 -23.90
C LEU A 3 14.88 -13.65 -23.74
N TYR A 4 14.45 -12.66 -24.53
CA TYR A 4 14.94 -11.29 -24.42
C TYR A 4 13.89 -10.26 -24.92
N PRO A 5 14.01 -8.97 -24.56
CA PRO A 5 13.06 -7.95 -25.01
C PRO A 5 13.28 -7.59 -26.48
N GLN A 6 12.23 -7.70 -27.31
CA GLN A 6 12.29 -7.48 -28.76
C GLN A 6 11.37 -6.35 -29.24
N GLY A 7 11.84 -5.62 -30.25
CA GLY A 7 11.12 -4.54 -30.93
C GLY A 7 10.92 -3.27 -30.09
N LYS A 8 10.25 -2.27 -30.67
CA LYS A 8 10.09 -0.92 -30.06
C LYS A 8 9.38 -0.93 -28.69
N ARG A 9 8.53 -1.93 -28.44
CA ARG A 9 7.80 -2.11 -27.17
C ARG A 9 8.49 -3.06 -26.18
N ARG A 10 9.69 -3.57 -26.50
CA ARG A 10 10.47 -4.50 -25.66
C ARG A 10 9.64 -5.69 -25.18
N ARG A 11 8.92 -6.31 -26.10
CA ARG A 11 8.10 -7.50 -25.78
C ARG A 11 9.04 -8.66 -25.46
N LEU A 12 8.78 -9.34 -24.35
CA LEU A 12 9.57 -10.48 -23.93
C LEU A 12 9.25 -11.68 -24.83
N CYS A 13 10.20 -12.07 -25.69
CA CYS A 13 10.01 -13.07 -26.73
C CYS A 13 11.23 -14.00 -26.83
N LEU A 14 11.02 -15.22 -27.34
CA LEU A 14 12.09 -16.14 -27.69
C LEU A 14 12.75 -15.69 -29.01
N GLY A 15 14.08 -15.74 -29.10
CA GLY A 15 14.80 -15.51 -30.37
C GLY A 15 16.25 -15.98 -30.27
N ASP A 16 17.01 -15.92 -31.36
CA ASP A 16 18.32 -16.60 -31.45
C ASP A 16 19.53 -15.65 -31.45
N SER A 17 19.31 -14.34 -31.34
CA SER A 17 20.39 -13.35 -31.40
C SER A 17 20.10 -12.12 -30.52
N PRO A 18 20.11 -12.28 -29.18
CA PRO A 18 20.12 -11.14 -28.27
C PRO A 18 21.43 -10.36 -28.45
N ARG A 19 21.40 -9.05 -28.24
CA ARG A 19 22.62 -8.28 -27.99
C ARG A 19 23.10 -8.59 -26.58
N GLU A 20 24.40 -8.37 -26.34
CA GLU A 20 24.99 -8.54 -25.01
C GLU A 20 24.14 -7.83 -23.94
N GLU A 21 23.85 -8.55 -22.87
CA GLU A 21 23.00 -8.13 -21.73
C GLU A 21 21.48 -8.15 -21.92
N GLU A 22 20.95 -8.36 -23.13
CA GLU A 22 19.50 -8.39 -23.35
C GLU A 22 18.82 -9.64 -22.77
N GLU A 23 19.59 -10.70 -22.54
CA GLU A 23 19.13 -11.98 -21.98
C GLU A 23 19.17 -12.05 -20.45
N TRP A 24 19.81 -11.11 -19.75
CA TRP A 24 19.93 -11.15 -18.28
C TRP A 24 18.76 -10.45 -17.59
N PHE A 25 18.13 -11.17 -16.65
CA PHE A 25 17.02 -10.64 -15.85
C PHE A 25 17.35 -10.70 -14.36
N VAL A 26 17.09 -9.59 -13.67
CA VAL A 26 17.14 -9.57 -12.20
C VAL A 26 15.79 -10.03 -11.65
N ILE A 27 15.75 -11.24 -11.11
CA ILE A 27 14.57 -11.74 -10.41
C ILE A 27 14.57 -11.16 -8.99
N LYS A 28 13.61 -10.28 -8.72
CA LYS A 28 13.42 -9.68 -7.39
C LYS A 28 12.20 -10.28 -6.70
N ARG A 29 12.26 -10.37 -5.38
CA ARG A 29 11.09 -10.76 -4.57
C ARG A 29 9.97 -9.74 -4.83
N CYS A 30 8.82 -10.22 -5.27
CA CYS A 30 7.69 -9.34 -5.54
C CYS A 30 7.18 -8.77 -4.21
N PRO A 31 7.13 -7.43 -4.03
CA PRO A 31 6.60 -6.82 -2.82
C PRO A 31 5.12 -7.16 -2.60
N GLN A 32 4.61 -6.99 -1.38
CA GLN A 32 3.20 -7.20 -1.06
C GLN A 32 2.42 -5.91 -1.29
N TRP A 33 1.58 -5.87 -2.32
CA TRP A 33 0.72 -4.71 -2.56
C TRP A 33 -0.68 -4.98 -2.02
N VAL A 34 -1.24 -4.02 -1.31
CA VAL A 34 -2.54 -4.14 -0.65
C VAL A 34 -3.44 -2.96 -0.99
N SER A 35 -4.74 -3.23 -1.04
CA SER A 35 -5.78 -2.19 -0.95
C SER A 35 -6.46 -2.28 0.42
N LEU A 36 -6.80 -1.13 1.00
CA LEU A 36 -7.55 -1.05 2.26
C LEU A 36 -8.99 -0.64 1.97
N LYS A 37 -9.95 -1.41 2.52
CA LYS A 37 -11.39 -1.19 2.30
C LYS A 37 -12.10 -0.91 3.61
N THR A 38 -12.81 0.20 3.69
CA THR A 38 -13.60 0.60 4.86
C THR A 38 -14.84 -0.28 5.03
N LYS A 39 -15.49 -0.18 6.21
CA LYS A 39 -16.81 -0.77 6.45
C LYS A 39 -17.87 -0.30 5.43
N ALA A 40 -17.80 0.95 5.00
CA ALA A 40 -18.66 1.52 3.95
C ALA A 40 -18.35 1.00 2.53
N LYS A 41 -17.52 -0.05 2.41
CA LYS A 41 -17.10 -0.66 1.14
C LYS A 41 -16.36 0.29 0.20
N ARG A 42 -15.72 1.34 0.73
CA ARG A 42 -14.89 2.29 -0.01
C ARG A 42 -13.41 2.00 0.16
N TYR A 43 -12.61 2.23 -0.86
CA TYR A 43 -11.17 2.03 -0.85
C TYR A 43 -10.43 3.29 -0.46
N VAL A 44 -9.50 3.15 0.49
CA VAL A 44 -8.54 4.20 0.83
C VAL A 44 -7.69 4.51 -0.40
N SER A 45 -7.70 5.77 -0.83
CA SER A 45 -7.14 6.24 -2.09
C SER A 45 -6.47 7.60 -1.90
N ILE A 46 -5.43 7.86 -2.69
CA ILE A 46 -4.79 9.16 -2.77
C ILE A 46 -5.57 10.04 -3.76
N ILE A 47 -5.93 11.25 -3.34
CA ILE A 47 -6.55 12.30 -4.16
C ILE A 47 -5.69 13.57 -4.08
N CYS A 48 -5.82 14.48 -5.06
CA CYS A 48 -5.06 15.73 -5.09
C CYS A 48 -3.56 15.54 -4.78
N ASP A 49 -3.00 14.46 -5.35
CA ASP A 49 -1.63 13.96 -5.22
C ASP A 49 -1.11 13.59 -3.83
N THR A 50 -1.72 14.08 -2.74
CA THR A 50 -1.24 13.84 -1.37
C THR A 50 -2.32 13.55 -0.35
N GLU A 51 -3.57 13.95 -0.58
CA GLU A 51 -4.64 13.74 0.39
C GLU A 51 -5.13 12.29 0.36
N VAL A 52 -5.56 11.76 1.51
CA VAL A 52 -5.99 10.36 1.63
C VAL A 52 -7.48 10.30 1.98
N TYR A 53 -8.23 9.64 1.10
CA TYR A 53 -9.70 9.61 1.14
C TYR A 53 -10.24 8.22 0.84
N ALA A 54 -11.39 7.87 1.42
CA ALA A 54 -12.10 6.63 1.19
C ALA A 54 -13.47 6.87 0.54
N GLY A 55 -13.46 7.28 -0.74
CA GLY A 55 -14.68 7.61 -1.49
C GLY A 55 -15.05 6.63 -2.60
N SER A 56 -14.07 6.00 -3.24
CA SER A 56 -14.29 5.11 -4.39
C SER A 56 -14.59 3.68 -3.97
N ASP A 57 -15.45 2.98 -4.68
CA ASP A 57 -15.67 1.53 -4.56
C ASP A 57 -14.83 0.71 -5.56
N LYS A 58 -14.00 1.36 -6.37
CA LYS A 58 -13.10 0.74 -7.35
C LYS A 58 -11.65 0.83 -6.89
N VAL A 59 -10.92 -0.27 -7.10
CA VAL A 59 -9.46 -0.30 -6.92
C VAL A 59 -8.80 0.40 -8.11
N THR A 60 -7.95 1.37 -7.82
CA THR A 60 -7.09 2.09 -8.76
C THR A 60 -5.64 2.04 -8.28
N PRO A 61 -4.63 2.39 -9.11
CA PRO A 61 -3.25 2.50 -8.65
C PRO A 61 -3.06 3.43 -7.45
N LYS A 62 -3.88 4.48 -7.33
CA LYS A 62 -3.86 5.42 -6.18
C LYS A 62 -4.47 4.83 -4.89
N SER A 63 -5.06 3.64 -4.95
CA SER A 63 -5.67 2.93 -3.81
C SER A 63 -4.92 1.66 -3.39
N VAL A 64 -3.72 1.47 -3.97
CA VAL A 64 -2.89 0.30 -3.77
C VAL A 64 -1.56 0.77 -3.18
N PHE A 65 -1.17 0.13 -2.08
CA PHE A 65 -0.01 0.51 -1.28
C PHE A 65 0.90 -0.70 -1.13
N HIS A 66 2.21 -0.48 -1.21
CA HIS A 66 3.18 -1.47 -0.78
C HIS A 66 3.14 -1.54 0.74
N TYR A 67 2.80 -2.72 1.25
CA TYR A 67 2.75 -3.04 2.67
C TYR A 67 4.13 -3.48 3.13
N GLU A 68 4.78 -2.64 3.92
CA GLU A 68 6.10 -2.91 4.49
C GLU A 68 5.92 -3.18 5.98
N PHE A 69 6.34 -4.37 6.43
CA PHE A 69 6.33 -4.75 7.83
C PHE A 69 7.77 -4.88 8.32
N ASP A 70 8.08 -4.17 9.40
CA ASP A 70 9.36 -4.26 10.09
C ASP A 70 9.21 -5.18 11.32
N PRO A 71 9.87 -6.35 11.35
CA PRO A 71 9.76 -7.30 12.46
C PRO A 71 10.43 -6.80 13.74
N ASP A 72 11.41 -5.90 13.66
CA ASP A 72 12.17 -5.44 14.83
C ASP A 72 11.36 -4.40 15.62
N THR A 73 10.64 -3.54 14.92
CA THR A 73 9.80 -2.49 15.52
C THR A 73 8.31 -2.87 15.57
N ASN A 74 7.93 -3.97 14.92
CA ASN A 74 6.54 -4.37 14.68
C ASN A 74 5.71 -3.25 14.02
N ALA A 75 6.38 -2.38 13.26
CA ALA A 75 5.78 -1.27 12.55
C ALA A 75 5.34 -1.67 11.14
N VAL A 76 4.25 -1.06 10.69
CA VAL A 76 3.74 -1.14 9.34
C VAL A 76 3.88 0.22 8.68
N GLN A 77 4.42 0.23 7.48
CA GLN A 77 4.45 1.40 6.61
C GLN A 77 3.67 1.10 5.33
N LEU A 78 2.94 2.11 4.83
CA LEU A 78 2.16 2.00 3.60
C LEU A 78 2.75 2.92 2.55
N LYS A 79 3.53 2.34 1.64
CA LYS A 79 4.22 3.07 0.59
C LYS A 79 3.37 3.18 -0.67
N THR A 80 3.36 4.34 -1.29
CA THR A 80 2.58 4.64 -2.48
C THR A 80 3.35 4.24 -3.75
N VAL A 81 2.64 4.18 -4.88
CA VAL A 81 3.25 3.96 -6.21
C VAL A 81 4.29 5.02 -6.60
N ASN A 82 4.21 6.22 -6.00
CA ASN A 82 5.14 7.33 -6.24
C ASN A 82 6.31 7.36 -5.24
N ASN A 83 6.55 6.26 -4.51
CA ASN A 83 7.60 6.13 -3.50
C ASN A 83 7.49 7.05 -2.27
N CYS A 84 6.35 7.70 -2.05
CA CYS A 84 6.01 8.36 -0.78
C CYS A 84 5.39 7.36 0.19
N TYR A 85 5.27 7.74 1.46
CA TYR A 85 4.60 6.93 2.48
C TYR A 85 3.35 7.64 2.99
N LEU A 86 2.34 6.87 3.39
CA LEU A 86 1.29 7.42 4.21
C LEU A 86 1.87 7.85 5.55
N ALA A 87 1.52 9.05 5.97
CA ALA A 87 2.06 9.65 7.17
C ALA A 87 0.98 10.41 7.92
N GLN A 88 1.02 10.33 9.24
CA GLN A 88 0.25 11.22 10.09
C GLN A 88 0.80 12.65 10.00
N ARG A 89 -0.10 13.63 9.84
CA ARG A 89 0.23 15.06 9.81
C ARG A 89 -0.59 15.82 10.83
N LYS A 90 -0.44 17.16 10.82
CA LYS A 90 -1.17 18.07 11.70
C LYS A 90 -2.67 17.82 11.60
N PHE A 91 -3.38 18.17 12.68
CA PHE A 91 -4.84 17.98 12.79
C PHE A 91 -5.31 16.54 12.56
N LYS A 92 -4.46 15.55 12.89
CA LYS A 92 -4.79 14.12 12.80
C LYS A 92 -4.98 13.62 11.36
N SER A 93 -4.62 14.41 10.35
CA SER A 93 -4.76 14.03 8.94
C SER A 93 -3.77 12.92 8.57
N ILE A 94 -4.16 12.07 7.62
CA ILE A 94 -3.23 11.13 6.95
C ILE A 94 -2.96 11.65 5.55
N MET A 95 -1.68 11.76 5.18
CA MET A 95 -1.24 12.27 3.87
C MET A 95 -0.21 11.34 3.24
N ALA A 96 -0.16 11.32 1.91
CA ALA A 96 0.72 10.51 1.09
C ALA A 96 2.03 11.24 0.72
N ASN A 97 2.63 11.95 1.67
CA ASN A 97 3.84 12.75 1.47
C ASN A 97 4.97 12.42 2.48
N GLY A 98 4.87 11.27 3.15
CA GLY A 98 5.87 10.80 4.10
C GLY A 98 7.14 10.28 3.46
N ARG A 99 8.24 10.37 4.22
CA ARG A 99 9.52 9.72 3.93
C ARG A 99 9.73 8.54 4.87
N ARG A 100 10.44 7.50 4.40
CA ARG A 100 10.62 6.24 5.12
C ARG A 100 11.12 6.38 6.57
N MET A 101 12.02 7.33 6.83
CA MET A 101 12.64 7.51 8.14
C MET A 101 11.78 8.36 9.11
N GLU A 102 10.66 8.93 8.65
CA GLU A 102 9.79 9.72 9.50
C GLU A 102 8.97 8.81 10.42
N PRO A 103 8.97 9.05 11.74
CA PRO A 103 8.20 8.23 12.67
C PRO A 103 6.69 8.31 12.41
N GLU A 104 6.19 9.41 11.83
CA GLU A 104 4.79 9.57 11.46
C GLU A 104 4.32 8.63 10.34
N THR A 105 5.25 7.95 9.66
CA THR A 105 4.92 6.92 8.66
C THR A 105 4.78 5.53 9.25
N ASN A 106 5.15 5.35 10.53
CA ASN A 106 5.07 4.09 11.23
C ASN A 106 3.70 3.94 11.88
N PHE A 107 2.99 2.89 11.50
CA PHE A 107 1.72 2.51 12.10
C PHE A 107 1.89 1.20 12.86
N ARG A 108 1.28 1.08 14.04
CA ARG A 108 1.11 -0.23 14.69
C ARG A 108 -0.13 -0.90 14.13
N ALA A 109 0.01 -2.14 13.68
CA ALA A 109 -1.11 -2.93 13.18
C ALA A 109 -1.68 -3.87 14.27
N LEU A 110 -3.00 -3.83 14.45
CA LEU A 110 -3.74 -4.85 15.18
C LEU A 110 -4.62 -5.62 14.19
N TRP A 111 -4.60 -6.94 14.30
CA TRP A 111 -5.39 -7.83 13.45
C TRP A 111 -6.50 -8.49 14.26
N HIS A 112 -7.72 -8.46 13.73
CA HIS A 112 -8.86 -9.14 14.33
C HIS A 112 -9.84 -9.60 13.26
N CYS A 113 -10.11 -10.91 13.20
CA CYS A 113 -11.07 -11.53 12.28
C CYS A 113 -10.94 -11.06 10.82
N GLY A 114 -9.72 -11.00 10.29
CA GLY A 114 -9.45 -10.58 8.90
C GLY A 114 -9.57 -9.07 8.64
N LYS A 115 -9.68 -8.26 9.69
CA LYS A 115 -9.60 -6.79 9.65
C LYS A 115 -8.28 -6.33 10.25
N ILE A 116 -7.80 -5.20 9.75
CA ILE A 116 -6.67 -4.46 10.30
C ILE A 116 -7.15 -3.16 10.94
N PHE A 117 -6.54 -2.82 12.06
CA PHE A 117 -6.64 -1.52 12.71
C PHE A 117 -5.24 -0.94 12.77
N LEU A 118 -5.10 0.30 12.33
CA LEU A 118 -3.81 0.98 12.26
C LEU A 118 -3.77 2.09 13.29
N GLN A 119 -2.84 2.02 14.23
CA GLN A 119 -2.58 3.09 15.19
C GLN A 119 -1.43 3.95 14.66
N ALA A 120 -1.65 5.25 14.54
CA ALA A 120 -0.66 6.22 14.10
C ALA A 120 0.30 6.62 15.24
N PHE A 121 1.32 7.41 14.88
CA PHE A 121 2.34 7.91 15.80
C PHE A 121 1.79 8.69 17.01
N ASN A 122 0.64 9.36 16.87
CA ASN A 122 -0.06 10.05 17.96
C ASN A 122 -0.82 9.11 18.93
N GLY A 123 -0.67 7.79 18.76
CA GLY A 123 -1.35 6.79 19.57
C GLY A 123 -2.83 6.59 19.24
N ARG A 124 -3.36 7.21 18.17
CA ARG A 124 -4.76 7.11 17.76
C ARG A 124 -4.95 6.22 16.56
N PHE A 125 -6.10 5.56 16.49
CA PHE A 125 -6.47 4.69 15.39
C PHE A 125 -6.95 5.47 14.18
N LEU A 126 -6.56 4.99 13.00
CA LEU A 126 -7.04 5.46 11.71
C LEU A 126 -8.49 5.07 11.56
N GLY A 127 -9.30 6.04 11.16
CA GLY A 127 -10.69 5.84 10.78
C GLY A 127 -11.05 6.77 9.61
N THR A 128 -12.30 6.73 9.20
CA THR A 128 -12.81 7.59 8.13
C THR A 128 -13.92 8.49 8.63
N MET A 129 -13.80 9.80 8.41
CA MET A 129 -14.88 10.75 8.65
C MET A 129 -16.07 10.49 7.70
N PRO A 130 -17.29 10.98 7.99
CA PRO A 130 -18.46 10.79 7.13
C PRO A 130 -18.25 11.22 5.68
N ILE A 131 -17.48 12.29 5.48
CA ILE A 131 -17.12 12.76 4.15
C ILE A 131 -16.27 11.72 3.40
N GLY A 132 -15.41 10.98 4.10
CA GLY A 132 -14.50 9.97 3.54
C GLY A 132 -13.03 10.24 3.85
N LEU A 133 -12.70 11.39 4.44
CA LEU A 133 -11.34 11.75 4.83
C LEU A 133 -10.78 10.75 5.85
N VAL A 134 -9.54 10.29 5.63
CA VAL A 134 -8.85 9.37 6.54
C VAL A 134 -8.08 10.15 7.60
N VAL A 135 -8.33 9.84 8.87
CA VAL A 135 -7.76 10.57 10.02
C VAL A 135 -7.39 9.62 11.16
N ALA A 136 -6.38 9.98 11.95
CA ALA A 136 -5.96 9.28 13.18
C ALA A 136 -6.56 9.96 14.42
N SER A 137 -7.84 9.69 14.70
CA SER A 137 -8.60 10.41 15.73
C SER A 137 -9.12 9.54 16.88
N ALA A 138 -9.37 8.26 16.63
CA ALA A 138 -10.00 7.37 17.61
C ALA A 138 -9.01 6.91 18.69
N VAL A 139 -9.42 6.95 19.96
CA VAL A 139 -8.60 6.46 21.08
C VAL A 139 -8.63 4.93 21.16
N HIS A 140 -9.80 4.34 20.90
CA HIS A 140 -10.01 2.89 20.86
C HIS A 140 -10.50 2.49 19.47
N PRO A 141 -10.08 1.33 18.95
CA PRO A 141 -10.54 0.85 17.65
C PRO A 141 -12.00 0.42 17.72
N GLY A 142 -12.82 0.89 16.78
CA GLY A 142 -14.20 0.47 16.61
C GLY A 142 -14.51 0.09 15.16
N PRO A 143 -15.79 -0.13 14.81
CA PRO A 143 -16.19 -0.49 13.47
C PRO A 143 -15.80 0.53 12.37
N GLY A 144 -15.54 1.78 12.74
CA GLY A 144 -15.10 2.85 11.83
C GLY A 144 -13.59 2.80 11.52
N GLU A 145 -12.82 2.16 12.39
CA GLU A 145 -11.36 2.01 12.30
C GLU A 145 -10.95 0.66 11.71
N ALA A 146 -11.92 -0.22 11.45
CA ALA A 146 -11.71 -1.55 10.88
C ALA A 146 -11.59 -1.48 9.35
N PHE A 147 -10.41 -1.79 8.81
CA PHE A 147 -10.18 -1.91 7.38
C PHE A 147 -10.08 -3.39 6.97
N GLY A 148 -10.74 -3.77 5.88
CA GLY A 148 -10.43 -4.99 5.16
C GLY A 148 -9.15 -4.81 4.35
N VAL A 149 -8.27 -5.82 4.39
CA VAL A 149 -7.05 -5.84 3.58
C VAL A 149 -7.23 -6.83 2.45
N ARG A 150 -6.87 -6.43 1.22
CA ARG A 150 -6.86 -7.32 0.06
C ARG A 150 -5.53 -7.20 -0.67
N LEU A 151 -4.88 -8.33 -0.92
CA LEU A 151 -3.70 -8.41 -1.77
C LEU A 151 -4.08 -8.04 -3.20
N ALA A 152 -3.37 -7.07 -3.77
CA ALA A 152 -3.61 -6.54 -5.12
C ALA A 152 -2.80 -7.27 -6.19
N ASN A 153 -1.65 -7.87 -5.83
CA ASN A 153 -0.70 -8.47 -6.75
C ASN A 153 -0.42 -9.96 -6.48
N ARG A 154 -1.43 -10.68 -5.98
CA ARG A 154 -1.40 -12.11 -5.68
C ARG A 154 -2.70 -12.77 -6.13
N SER A 155 -2.88 -12.90 -7.45
CA SER A 155 -3.97 -13.70 -8.02
C SER A 155 -3.80 -15.19 -7.73
N PHE A 156 -2.56 -15.62 -7.56
CA PHE A 156 -2.18 -16.91 -7.01
C PHE A 156 -1.11 -16.69 -5.93
N LEU A 157 -1.02 -17.62 -4.97
CA LEU A 157 -0.08 -17.56 -3.87
C LEU A 157 0.72 -18.86 -3.83
N VAL A 158 2.04 -18.74 -3.74
CA VAL A 158 2.93 -19.87 -3.47
C VAL A 158 3.38 -19.74 -2.02
N LEU A 159 3.03 -20.72 -1.18
CA LEU A 159 3.48 -20.83 0.20
C LEU A 159 4.69 -21.77 0.23
N ARG A 160 5.73 -21.39 0.97
CA ARG A 160 6.97 -22.14 1.11
C ARG A 160 7.21 -22.42 2.59
#